data_AF-A0A137ZXV7-F1
#
_entry.id   AF-A0A137ZXV7-F1
#
_cell.length_a   1.000
_cell.length_b   1.000
_cell.length_c   1.000
_cell.angle_alpha   90.00
_cell.angle_beta   90.00
_cell.angle_gamma   90.00
#
_symmetry.space_group_name_H-M   'P 1'
#
loop_
_entity.id
_entity.type
_entity.pdbx_description
1 polymer ?
#
loop_
_entity_poly.entity_id
_entity_poly.type
_entity_poly.pdbx_seq_one_letter_code
_entity_poly.pdbx_strand_id
1 'polypeptide(L)'
;MQDRSRDRTAPDGARLPTDRRTLLAVAAGGAFAAVFVSELSSAPAWRGTEFDVRLLGLALVSVATGVLFGLRDRLGPRAFGLLVFGLLAGVSSVGVYALVGLLGMPPSAGVRFLFAAPVVAGLGTAAGLWSVRRLRR
;
A
#
# COMPACT_ATOMS: atom_id res chain seq x y z
N MET A 1 11.05 22.37 42.82
CA MET A 1 11.71 22.60 41.53
C MET A 1 11.30 21.44 40.62
N GLN A 2 10.20 21.60 39.87
CA GLN A 2 9.65 20.52 39.04
C GLN A 2 10.37 20.51 37.69
N ASP A 3 11.06 19.41 37.46
CA ASP A 3 11.80 19.12 36.24
C ASP A 3 10.80 18.94 35.08
N ARG A 4 10.62 19.99 34.27
CA ARG A 4 9.83 19.95 33.04
C ARG A 4 10.73 19.39 31.93
N SER A 5 10.97 18.08 31.93
CA SER A 5 11.49 17.44 30.73
C SER A 5 10.44 17.57 29.64
N ARG A 6 10.70 18.43 28.65
CA ARG A 6 9.91 18.58 27.43
C ARG A 6 9.61 17.20 26.87
N ASP A 7 8.35 16.79 27.00
CA ASP A 7 7.82 15.64 26.29
C ASP A 7 8.08 15.90 24.81
N ARG A 8 8.93 15.05 24.25
CA ARG A 8 9.42 15.16 22.87
C ARG A 8 8.19 15.05 21.98
N THR A 9 7.89 16.13 21.27
CA THR A 9 6.82 16.19 20.28
C THR A 9 6.90 14.95 19.40
N ALA A 10 5.93 14.04 19.57
CA ALA A 10 5.65 13.03 18.57
C ALA A 10 5.55 13.75 17.23
N PRO A 11 6.12 13.22 16.14
CA PRO A 11 5.96 13.85 14.84
C PRO A 11 4.47 14.07 14.63
N ASP A 12 4.06 15.31 14.37
CA ASP A 12 2.68 15.74 14.05
C ASP A 12 2.23 15.13 12.70
N GLY A 13 2.37 13.82 12.56
CA GLY A 13 1.68 13.02 11.58
C GLY A 13 0.29 12.84 12.11
N ALA A 14 -0.61 13.76 11.74
CA ALA A 14 -2.04 13.69 12.05
C ALA A 14 -2.49 12.21 12.01
N ARG A 15 -3.01 11.67 13.10
CA ARG A 15 -3.55 10.31 13.05
C ARG A 15 -4.82 10.33 12.20
N LEU A 16 -5.10 9.26 11.47
CA LEU A 16 -6.42 9.14 10.83
C LEU A 16 -7.49 9.17 11.94
N PRO A 17 -8.56 9.97 11.79
CA PRO A 17 -9.69 9.92 12.69
C PRO A 17 -10.26 8.50 12.76
N THR A 18 -10.52 8.03 13.97
CA THR A 18 -11.13 6.70 14.21
C THR A 18 -12.65 6.79 14.35
N ASP A 19 -13.27 7.85 13.83
CA ASP A 19 -14.72 8.00 13.84
C ASP A 19 -15.40 6.92 12.97
N ARG A 20 -16.64 6.57 13.33
CA ARG A 20 -17.40 5.50 12.66
C ARG A 20 -17.44 5.65 11.14
N ARG A 21 -17.51 6.88 10.61
CA ARG A 21 -17.59 7.11 9.16
C ARG A 21 -16.26 6.81 8.48
N THR A 22 -15.14 7.17 9.10
CA THR A 22 -13.81 6.84 8.58
C THR A 22 -13.55 5.34 8.63
N LEU A 23 -13.94 4.65 9.70
CA LEU A 23 -13.84 3.19 9.79
C LEU A 23 -14.70 2.48 8.75
N LEU A 24 -15.94 2.93 8.52
CA LEU A 24 -16.81 2.39 7.46
C LEU A 24 -16.20 2.60 6.07
N ALA A 25 -15.59 3.76 5.82
CA ALA A 25 -14.93 4.04 4.54
C ALA A 25 -13.72 3.12 4.31
N VAL A 26 -12.92 2.87 5.34
CA VAL A 26 -11.81 1.90 5.30
C VAL A 26 -12.35 0.48 5.05
N ALA A 27 -13.39 0.07 5.80
CA ALA A 27 -13.99 -1.25 5.65
C ALA A 27 -14.59 -1.47 4.24
N ALA A 28 -15.26 -0.45 3.68
CA ALA A 28 -15.79 -0.50 2.32
C ALA A 28 -14.67 -0.63 1.28
N GLY A 29 -13.58 0.15 1.42
CA GLY A 29 -12.41 0.03 0.56
C GLY A 29 -11.75 -1.35 0.65
N GLY A 30 -11.64 -1.90 1.86
CA GLY A 30 -11.09 -3.24 2.10
C GLY A 30 -11.98 -4.35 1.53
N ALA A 31 -13.30 -4.26 1.68
CA ALA A 31 -14.26 -5.21 1.10
C ALA A 31 -14.20 -5.19 -0.43
N PHE A 32 -14.18 -4.01 -1.04
CA PHE A 32 -14.00 -3.87 -2.48
C PHE A 32 -12.67 -4.47 -2.95
N ALA A 33 -11.57 -4.16 -2.25
CA ALA A 33 -10.25 -4.71 -2.58
C ALA A 33 -10.24 -6.24 -2.48
N ALA A 34 -10.87 -6.82 -1.45
CA ALA A 34 -10.94 -8.27 -1.29
C ALA A 34 -11.67 -8.95 -2.45
N VAL A 35 -12.83 -8.41 -2.86
CA VAL A 35 -13.57 -8.91 -4.03
C VAL A 35 -12.75 -8.75 -5.31
N PHE A 36 -12.19 -7.56 -5.53
CA PHE A 36 -11.39 -7.27 -6.71
C PHE A 36 -10.16 -8.18 -6.82
N VAL A 37 -9.42 -8.38 -5.73
CA VAL A 37 -8.25 -9.27 -5.70
C VAL A 37 -8.67 -10.73 -5.90
N SER A 38 -9.80 -11.15 -5.33
CA SER A 38 -10.34 -12.50 -5.55
C SER A 38 -10.62 -12.75 -7.03
N GLU A 39 -11.35 -11.85 -7.69
CA GLU A 39 -11.64 -11.93 -9.14
C GLU A 39 -10.36 -11.86 -9.99
N LEU A 40 -9.42 -10.97 -9.64
CA LEU A 40 -8.15 -10.85 -10.35
C LEU A 40 -7.31 -12.13 -10.21
N SER A 41 -7.34 -12.77 -9.03
CA SER A 41 -6.58 -14.00 -8.76
C SER A 41 -7.18 -15.25 -9.41
N SER A 42 -8.50 -15.29 -9.61
CA SER A 42 -9.19 -16.39 -10.27
C SER A 42 -9.02 -16.35 -11.80
N ALA A 43 -8.75 -15.16 -12.35
CA ALA A 43 -8.54 -14.94 -13.77
C ALA A 43 -7.38 -15.80 -14.34
N PRO A 44 -7.59 -16.52 -15.45
CA PRO A 44 -6.57 -17.38 -16.07
C PRO A 44 -5.31 -16.61 -16.47
N ALA A 45 -5.48 -15.34 -16.88
CA ALA A 45 -4.38 -14.46 -17.26
C ALA A 45 -3.40 -14.20 -16.10
N TRP A 46 -3.88 -14.22 -14.85
CA TRP A 46 -3.06 -13.94 -13.67
C TRP A 46 -2.23 -15.15 -13.22
N ARG A 47 -2.76 -16.36 -13.38
CA ARG A 47 -2.07 -17.62 -13.01
C ARG A 47 -0.82 -17.90 -13.84
N GLY A 48 -0.71 -17.32 -15.04
CA GLY A 48 0.46 -17.41 -15.92
C GLY A 48 1.41 -16.22 -15.85
N THR A 49 1.16 -15.22 -14.99
CA THR A 49 2.02 -14.02 -14.95
C THR A 49 3.40 -14.34 -14.36
N GLU A 50 4.42 -14.09 -15.17
CA GLU A 50 5.83 -14.21 -14.80
C GLU A 50 6.20 -13.24 -13.67
N PHE A 51 7.31 -13.57 -13.00
CA PHE A 51 7.90 -12.81 -11.89
C PHE A 51 7.94 -11.29 -12.12
N ASP A 52 8.26 -10.86 -13.35
CA ASP A 52 8.40 -9.45 -13.71
C ASP A 52 7.07 -8.68 -13.68
N VAL A 53 5.97 -9.32 -14.08
CA VAL A 53 4.63 -8.69 -14.07
C VAL A 53 4.15 -8.47 -12.64
N ARG A 54 4.51 -9.37 -11.71
CA ARG A 54 4.19 -9.23 -10.28
C ARG A 54 4.98 -8.09 -9.64
N LEU A 55 6.27 -7.95 -9.97
CA LEU A 55 7.07 -6.82 -9.52
C LEU A 55 6.58 -5.49 -10.10
N LEU A 56 6.13 -5.48 -11.36
CA LEU A 56 5.52 -4.30 -11.98
C LEU A 56 4.23 -3.89 -11.25
N GLY A 57 3.35 -4.86 -10.95
CA GLY A 57 2.14 -4.62 -10.16
C GLY A 57 2.45 -4.01 -8.79
N LEU A 58 3.43 -4.57 -8.08
CA LEU A 58 3.89 -4.03 -6.80
C LEU A 58 4.48 -2.62 -6.92
N ALA A 59 5.27 -2.36 -7.96
CA ALA A 59 5.84 -1.05 -8.22
C ALA A 59 4.74 0.00 -8.42
N LEU A 60 3.72 -0.32 -9.25
CA LEU A 60 2.58 0.57 -9.52
C LEU A 60 1.79 0.89 -8.24
N VAL A 61 1.46 -0.14 -7.45
CA VAL A 61 0.75 0.02 -6.17
C VAL A 61 1.56 0.88 -5.19
N SER A 62 2.89 0.70 -5.17
CA SER A 62 3.79 1.44 -4.28
C SER A 62 3.95 2.89 -4.70
N VAL A 63 4.05 3.17 -6.00
CA VAL A 63 4.01 4.54 -6.55
C VAL A 63 2.69 5.22 -6.20
N ALA A 64 1.55 4.54 -6.43
CA ALA A 64 0.23 5.08 -6.08
C ALA A 64 0.13 5.38 -4.58
N THR A 65 0.66 4.50 -3.73
CA THR A 65 0.75 4.72 -2.28
C THR A 65 1.52 6.00 -1.97
N GLY A 66 2.73 6.16 -2.53
CA GLY A 66 3.54 7.35 -2.36
C GLY A 66 2.83 8.64 -2.81
N VAL A 67 2.13 8.60 -3.94
CA VAL A 67 1.34 9.72 -4.45
C VAL A 67 0.23 10.11 -3.47
N LEU A 68 -0.55 9.14 -2.97
CA LEU A 68 -1.64 9.41 -2.04
C LEU A 68 -1.14 9.97 -0.70
N PHE A 69 -0.01 9.47 -0.20
CA PHE A 69 0.64 10.08 0.97
C PHE A 69 1.10 11.52 0.68
N GLY A 70 1.61 11.80 -0.51
CA GLY A 70 1.95 13.17 -0.92
C GLY A 70 0.72 14.07 -1.07
N LEU A 71 -0.43 13.51 -1.46
CA LEU A 71 -1.71 14.22 -1.64
C LEU A 71 -2.60 14.22 -0.40
N ARG A 72 -2.12 13.68 0.72
CA ARG A 72 -2.89 13.50 1.96
C ARG A 72 -3.66 14.75 2.37
N ASP A 73 -3.01 15.91 2.34
CA ASP A 73 -3.60 17.18 2.78
C ASP A 73 -4.80 17.62 1.92
N ARG A 74 -4.91 17.12 0.68
CA ARG A 74 -6.01 17.45 -0.24
C ARG A 74 -7.14 16.43 -0.27
N LEU A 75 -6.86 15.17 0.04
CA LEU A 75 -7.84 14.09 -0.04
C LEU A 75 -8.83 14.09 1.13
N GLY A 76 -8.47 14.74 2.24
CA GLY A 76 -9.22 14.66 3.48
C GLY A 76 -9.14 13.26 4.11
N PRO A 77 -9.49 13.13 5.41
CA PRO A 77 -9.18 11.92 6.15
C PRO A 77 -9.94 10.67 5.67
N ARG A 78 -11.19 10.84 5.21
CA ARG A 78 -12.05 9.73 4.79
C ARG A 78 -11.62 9.11 3.47
N ALA A 79 -11.36 9.93 2.44
CA ALA A 79 -10.90 9.42 1.15
C ALA A 79 -9.48 8.86 1.27
N PHE A 80 -8.62 9.48 2.07
CA PHE A 80 -7.29 8.93 2.37
C PHE A 80 -7.38 7.58 3.08
N GLY A 81 -8.25 7.44 4.08
CA GLY A 81 -8.52 6.17 4.76
C GLY A 81 -9.02 5.09 3.80
N LEU A 82 -10.04 5.40 3.01
CA LEU A 82 -10.61 4.49 2.01
C LEU A 82 -9.58 4.01 0.99
N LEU A 83 -8.80 4.94 0.42
CA LEU A 83 -7.87 4.64 -0.67
C LEU A 83 -6.59 3.95 -0.19
N VAL A 84 -6.01 4.40 0.93
CA VAL A 84 -4.73 3.85 1.41
C VAL A 84 -4.94 2.63 2.30
N PHE A 85 -5.80 2.74 3.31
CA PHE A 85 -5.97 1.69 4.32
C PHE A 85 -7.06 0.67 3.96
N GLY A 86 -8.05 1.07 3.16
CA GLY A 86 -9.03 0.13 2.61
C GLY A 86 -8.50 -0.52 1.33
N LEU A 87 -8.39 0.27 0.27
CA LEU A 87 -8.15 -0.21 -1.08
C LEU A 87 -6.71 -0.70 -1.28
N LEU A 88 -5.70 0.16 -1.11
CA LEU A 88 -4.30 -0.22 -1.39
C LEU A 88 -3.79 -1.27 -0.40
N ALA A 89 -4.11 -1.17 0.89
CA ALA A 89 -3.76 -2.20 1.86
C ALA A 89 -4.41 -3.56 1.52
N GLY A 90 -5.66 -3.56 1.06
CA GLY A 90 -6.34 -4.79 0.62
C GLY A 90 -5.72 -5.38 -0.66
N VAL A 91 -5.34 -4.52 -1.62
CA VAL A 91 -4.69 -4.93 -2.88
C VAL A 91 -3.25 -5.40 -2.67
N SER A 92 -2.54 -4.81 -1.70
CA SER A 92 -1.16 -5.14 -1.36
C SER A 92 -1.04 -6.30 -0.38
N SER A 93 -2.14 -6.97 -0.02
CA SER A 93 -2.13 -8.08 0.93
C SER A 93 -1.06 -9.10 0.56
N VAL A 94 0.02 -9.06 1.33
CA VAL A 94 1.21 -9.91 1.21
C VAL A 94 0.81 -11.38 1.26
N GLY A 95 -0.32 -11.71 1.90
CA GLY A 95 -0.87 -13.06 1.93
C GLY A 95 -1.19 -13.63 0.55
N VAL A 96 -1.76 -12.85 -0.36
CA VAL A 96 -2.11 -13.32 -1.71
C VAL A 96 -0.85 -13.48 -2.57
N TYR A 97 0.08 -12.53 -2.50
CA TYR A 97 1.35 -12.62 -3.23
C TYR A 97 2.27 -13.72 -2.69
N ALA A 98 2.27 -13.96 -1.38
CA ALA A 98 3.04 -15.02 -0.75
C ALA A 98 2.45 -16.41 -1.05
N LEU A 99 1.13 -16.60 -0.94
CA LEU A 99 0.49 -17.89 -1.27
C LEU A 99 0.64 -18.23 -2.75
N VAL A 100 0.39 -17.27 -3.64
CA VAL A 100 0.50 -17.44 -5.10
C VAL A 100 1.97 -17.50 -5.56
N GLY A 101 2.89 -16.92 -4.79
CA GLY A 101 4.34 -17.05 -4.98
C GLY A 101 4.87 -18.42 -4.54
N LEU A 102 4.37 -18.99 -3.44
CA LEU A 102 4.85 -20.27 -2.89
C LEU A 102 4.27 -21.50 -3.58
N LEU A 103 3.04 -21.43 -4.09
CA LEU A 103 2.35 -22.59 -4.67
C LEU A 103 2.56 -22.75 -6.19
N GLY A 104 3.04 -21.71 -6.89
CA GLY A 104 3.11 -21.69 -8.35
C GLY A 104 4.46 -21.33 -8.96
N MET A 105 5.48 -20.94 -8.18
CA MET A 105 6.79 -20.53 -8.70
C MET A 105 7.91 -21.49 -8.29
N PRO A 106 8.99 -21.58 -9.10
CA PRO A 106 10.23 -22.20 -8.66
C PRO A 106 10.72 -21.54 -7.34
N PRO A 107 11.24 -22.31 -6.37
CA PRO A 107 11.67 -21.77 -5.07
C PRO A 107 12.63 -20.58 -5.17
N SER A 108 13.51 -20.59 -6.17
CA SER A 108 14.46 -19.50 -6.46
C SER A 108 13.77 -18.17 -6.83
N ALA A 109 12.64 -18.23 -7.56
CA ALA A 109 11.86 -17.04 -7.90
C ALA A 109 11.09 -16.50 -6.68
N GLY A 110 10.58 -17.39 -5.82
CA GLY A 110 9.96 -17.00 -4.55
C GLY A 110 10.94 -16.26 -3.62
N VAL A 111 12.17 -16.76 -3.48
CA VAL A 111 13.22 -16.09 -2.70
C VAL A 111 13.60 -14.74 -3.29
N ARG A 112 13.81 -14.66 -4.62
CA ARG A 112 14.10 -13.38 -5.30
C ARG A 112 12.97 -12.37 -5.10
N PHE A 113 11.71 -12.82 -5.06
CA PHE A 113 10.55 -11.95 -4.84
C PHE A 113 10.57 -11.38 -3.42
N LEU A 114 10.89 -12.21 -2.42
CA LEU A 114 10.97 -11.80 -1.03
C LEU A 114 12.01 -10.69 -0.79
N PHE A 115 13.12 -10.72 -1.52
CA PHE A 115 14.15 -9.67 -1.44
C PHE A 115 13.84 -8.45 -2.33
N ALA A 116 13.32 -8.67 -3.54
CA ALA A 116 13.03 -7.58 -4.47
C ALA A 116 11.81 -6.75 -4.03
N ALA A 117 10.80 -7.38 -3.45
CA ALA A 117 9.53 -6.73 -3.12
C ALA A 117 9.70 -5.54 -2.13
N PRO A 118 10.42 -5.65 -0.99
CA PRO A 118 10.65 -4.51 -0.10
C PRO A 118 11.39 -3.36 -0.79
N VAL A 119 12.37 -3.67 -1.64
CA VAL A 119 13.17 -2.66 -2.36
C VAL A 119 12.29 -1.92 -3.35
N VAL A 120 11.53 -2.65 -4.18
CA VAL A 120 10.59 -2.07 -5.15
C VAL A 120 9.52 -1.26 -4.45
N ALA A 121 8.99 -1.74 -3.33
CA ALA A 121 7.97 -1.03 -2.57
C ALA A 121 8.50 0.29 -1.98
N GLY A 122 9.71 0.26 -1.40
CA GLY A 122 10.37 1.43 -0.86
C GLY A 122 10.66 2.48 -1.94
N LEU A 123 11.28 2.06 -3.05
CA LEU A 123 11.62 2.94 -4.17
C LEU A 123 10.36 3.51 -4.84
N GLY A 124 9.34 2.69 -5.07
CA GLY A 124 8.07 3.12 -5.65
C GLY A 124 7.38 4.16 -4.76
N THR A 125 7.29 3.91 -3.46
CA THR A 125 6.70 4.86 -2.51
C THR A 125 7.46 6.18 -2.47
N ALA A 126 8.79 6.13 -2.43
CA ALA A 126 9.64 7.33 -2.48
C ALA A 126 9.45 8.10 -3.78
N ALA A 127 9.40 7.41 -4.93
CA ALA A 127 9.19 8.01 -6.24
C ALA A 127 7.81 8.69 -6.35
N GLY A 128 6.74 8.06 -5.85
CA GLY A 128 5.41 8.65 -5.82
C GLY A 128 5.35 9.92 -4.97
N LEU A 129 5.93 9.88 -3.77
CA LEU A 129 6.05 11.04 -2.89
C LEU A 129 6.85 12.18 -3.55
N TRP A 130 7.99 11.85 -4.15
CA TRP A 130 8.85 12.82 -4.82
C TRP A 130 8.15 13.47 -6.01
N SER A 131 7.41 12.69 -6.81
CA SER A 131 6.65 13.19 -7.96
C SER A 131 5.63 14.24 -7.55
N VAL A 132 4.88 14.00 -6.47
CA VAL A 132 3.93 15.00 -5.94
C VAL A 132 4.65 16.24 -5.43
N ARG A 133 5.77 16.08 -4.71
CA ARG A 133 6.57 17.22 -4.23
C ARG A 133 7.12 18.06 -5.37
N ARG A 134 7.54 17.43 -6.47
CA ARG A 134 8.05 18.11 -7.65
C ARG A 134 6.95 18.88 -8.39
N LEU A 135 5.76 18.28 -8.54
CA LEU A 135 4.62 18.94 -9.20
C LEU A 135 4.02 20.09 -8.38
N ARG A 136 4.34 20.19 -7.08
CA ARG A 136 3.90 21.28 -6.21
C ARG A 136 4.88 22.46 -6.16
N ARG A 137 6.10 22.32 -6.69
CA ARG A 137 7.10 23.38 -6.81
C ARG A 137 6.96 24.08 -8.14
#